data_AF-A0AAP3ZY85-F1
#
_entry.id   AF-A0AAP3ZY85-F1
#
_cell.length_a   1.000
_cell.length_b   1.000
_cell.length_c   1.000
_cell.angle_alpha   90.00
_cell.angle_beta   90.00
_cell.angle_gamma   90.00
#
_symmetry.space_group_name_H-M   'P 1'
#
loop_
_entity.id
_entity.type
_entity.pdbx_description
1 polymer ?
#
loop_
_entity_poly.entity_id
_entity_poly.type
_entity_poly.pdbx_seq_one_letter_code
_entity_poly.pdbx_strand_id
1 'polypeptide(L)'
;MKSLKSIKKPVIITAVSALAISGALFSQSTYAAQVTKPIQAVYNNIKIIYNGTEVPYDAKTEPFLLDGVTYIPLKLAGTALDKKVTWDGTNKRVVIADNGVPIDQSTVTALNNQITTLTQELNTAKAANTTKDATIAQLQKDNQTLKDDASKSSSSTLKDLQKQLNKDYSDSYNTNSDITLDGNKSDITVTIEMTKSRWDDLSDSRRESYLEDIVDDILKEYKDADIEGTVKNSSNRDKLATFTTNSKGDVTIKKLASTLDTSTIQRNLSDRYGTYSGVGFDFTVRGDSSEATVDVYVNSDDWNKLSNNQKNNLTDGVINYLKDRESVSKVVGYVRNKGNSSQIITF
;
A
#
# COMPACT_ATOMS: atom_id res chain seq x y z
N MET A 1 66.95 -22.83 -107.00
CA MET A 1 66.94 -21.68 -107.94
C MET A 1 66.05 -20.59 -107.37
N LYS A 2 66.59 -19.36 -107.24
CA LYS A 2 65.99 -18.07 -106.80
C LYS A 2 65.47 -18.03 -105.34
N SER A 3 65.87 -17.15 -104.41
CA SER A 3 66.78 -15.97 -104.31
C SER A 3 66.86 -15.66 -102.78
N LEU A 4 68.01 -15.66 -102.08
CA LEU A 4 68.94 -14.54 -101.74
C LEU A 4 68.24 -13.29 -101.13
N LYS A 5 68.71 -12.52 -100.13
CA LYS A 5 69.86 -12.48 -99.19
C LYS A 5 69.72 -11.17 -98.34
N SER A 6 70.36 -11.11 -97.16
CA SER A 6 70.89 -9.93 -96.40
C SER A 6 69.96 -8.80 -95.87
N ILE A 7 69.89 -8.52 -94.56
CA ILE A 7 70.75 -7.63 -93.71
C ILE A 7 70.88 -6.18 -94.21
N LYS A 8 70.45 -5.19 -93.39
CA LYS A 8 71.20 -4.02 -92.84
C LYS A 8 70.26 -2.85 -92.42
N LYS A 9 70.41 -2.34 -91.18
CA LYS A 9 70.09 -0.95 -90.73
C LYS A 9 71.05 0.05 -91.46
N PRO A 10 70.90 1.42 -91.55
CA PRO A 10 70.73 2.34 -90.39
C PRO A 10 70.25 3.83 -90.65
N VAL A 11 70.34 4.71 -89.61
CA VAL A 11 70.56 6.20 -89.57
C VAL A 11 69.40 7.13 -90.06
N ILE A 12 68.69 7.96 -89.25
CA ILE A 12 68.96 9.20 -88.43
C ILE A 12 69.57 10.40 -89.20
N ILE A 13 68.95 11.59 -89.17
CA ILE A 13 69.54 12.96 -89.04
C ILE A 13 68.41 13.99 -89.33
N THR A 14 67.79 14.63 -88.33
CA THR A 14 68.10 15.94 -87.70
C THR A 14 68.09 17.16 -88.62
N ALA A 15 67.23 18.15 -88.31
CA ALA A 15 67.45 19.55 -88.67
C ALA A 15 66.95 20.49 -87.55
N VAL A 16 67.85 21.34 -87.08
CA VAL A 16 67.73 22.39 -86.06
C VAL A 16 67.78 23.74 -86.77
N SER A 17 66.92 24.71 -86.46
CA SER A 17 67.16 26.19 -86.61
C SER A 17 66.00 26.92 -85.90
N ALA A 18 66.16 27.54 -84.72
CA ALA A 18 66.78 28.83 -84.39
C ALA A 18 66.02 30.10 -84.89
N LEU A 19 65.27 30.70 -83.95
CA LEU A 19 65.09 32.14 -83.61
C LEU A 19 65.21 33.24 -84.71
N ALA A 20 64.18 34.09 -84.82
CA ALA A 20 64.34 35.56 -84.89
C ALA A 20 62.99 36.29 -84.65
N ILE A 21 62.99 37.29 -83.77
CA ILE A 21 61.88 38.20 -83.46
C ILE A 21 62.17 39.58 -84.08
N SER A 22 61.23 40.12 -84.84
CA SER A 22 60.95 41.56 -85.05
C SER A 22 59.57 41.63 -85.72
N GLY A 23 58.60 42.47 -85.39
CA GLY A 23 58.52 43.70 -84.62
C GLY A 23 57.80 44.74 -85.50
N ALA A 24 56.47 44.88 -85.40
CA ALA A 24 55.72 46.12 -85.68
C ALA A 24 54.21 45.91 -85.47
N LEU A 25 53.58 46.93 -84.88
CA LEU A 25 52.22 47.04 -84.36
C LEU A 25 51.18 47.33 -85.47
N PHE A 26 49.96 46.79 -85.34
CA PHE A 26 48.69 47.55 -85.42
C PHE A 26 47.58 46.71 -84.77
N SER A 27 46.89 47.29 -83.79
CA SER A 27 45.74 46.73 -83.08
C SER A 27 44.58 46.41 -84.03
N GLN A 28 43.77 45.39 -83.73
CA GLN A 28 42.29 45.43 -83.63
C GLN A 28 41.70 44.05 -83.22
N SER A 29 40.67 44.12 -82.35
CA SER A 29 39.84 43.03 -81.78
C SER A 29 40.53 41.97 -80.92
N THR A 30 40.57 42.20 -79.60
CA THR A 30 40.82 41.18 -78.58
C THR A 30 39.60 40.26 -78.45
N TYR A 31 39.48 39.29 -79.35
CA TYR A 31 38.93 38.01 -78.92
C TYR A 31 40.00 37.39 -78.01
N ALA A 32 39.62 36.86 -76.84
CA ALA A 32 40.53 36.05 -76.03
C ALA A 32 40.90 34.81 -76.87
N ALA A 33 41.97 34.91 -77.67
CA ALA A 33 42.45 33.82 -78.48
C ALA A 33 42.87 32.71 -77.53
N GLN A 34 42.24 31.54 -77.64
CA GLN A 34 42.75 30.34 -77.02
C GLN A 34 44.10 30.03 -77.69
N VAL A 35 45.20 30.38 -77.02
CA VAL A 35 46.54 30.01 -77.46
C VAL A 35 46.74 28.55 -77.10
N THR A 36 46.80 27.69 -78.12
CA THR A 36 47.21 26.29 -77.94
C THR A 36 48.73 26.21 -78.02
N LYS A 37 49.35 25.54 -77.04
CA LYS A 37 50.78 25.22 -77.06
C LYS A 37 50.92 23.71 -77.26
N PRO A 38 51.68 23.24 -78.27
CA PRO A 38 51.97 21.82 -78.38
C PRO A 38 52.83 21.38 -77.20
N ILE A 39 52.49 20.25 -76.60
CA ILE A 39 53.28 19.58 -75.57
C ILE A 39 53.69 18.19 -76.06
N GLN A 40 54.86 17.70 -75.62
CA GLN A 40 55.28 16.32 -75.84
C GLN A 40 55.04 15.52 -74.56
N ALA A 41 53.98 14.72 -74.54
CA ALA A 41 53.65 13.85 -73.41
C ALA A 41 54.16 12.42 -73.68
N VAL A 42 54.73 11.78 -72.65
CA VAL A 42 55.16 10.39 -72.68
C VAL A 42 54.19 9.53 -71.88
N TYR A 43 53.59 8.56 -72.55
CA TYR A 43 52.74 7.53 -71.93
C TYR A 43 53.59 6.28 -71.71
N ASN A 44 53.65 5.80 -70.45
CA ASN A 44 54.52 4.70 -70.06
C ASN A 44 53.84 3.78 -69.03
N ASN A 45 52.57 3.45 -69.26
CA ASN A 45 51.78 2.54 -68.42
C ASN A 45 51.84 2.91 -66.91
N ILE A 46 51.62 4.19 -66.60
CA ILE A 46 51.75 4.73 -65.25
C ILE A 46 50.57 4.29 -64.40
N LYS A 47 50.82 3.61 -63.29
CA LYS A 47 49.77 3.13 -62.37
C LYS A 47 49.47 4.16 -61.28
N ILE A 48 48.19 4.28 -60.93
CA ILE A 48 47.72 5.07 -59.78
C ILE A 48 47.34 4.08 -58.68
N ILE A 49 47.93 4.20 -57.49
CA ILE A 49 47.61 3.34 -56.34
C ILE A 49 47.03 4.22 -55.23
N TYR A 50 45.81 3.91 -54.79
CA TYR A 50 45.18 4.53 -53.62
C TYR A 50 44.91 3.47 -52.56
N ASN A 51 45.44 3.66 -51.35
CA ASN A 51 45.34 2.70 -50.23
C ASN A 51 45.65 1.24 -50.64
N GLY A 52 46.69 1.04 -51.47
CA GLY A 52 47.12 -0.28 -51.94
C GLY A 52 46.31 -0.86 -53.11
N THR A 53 45.26 -0.19 -53.58
CA THR A 53 44.43 -0.64 -54.71
C THR A 53 44.73 0.19 -55.96
N GLU A 54 44.83 -0.46 -57.12
CA GLU A 54 45.02 0.22 -58.40
C GLU A 54 43.74 0.97 -58.81
N VAL A 55 43.85 2.26 -59.09
CA VAL A 55 42.75 3.10 -59.57
C VAL A 55 42.65 2.95 -61.09
N PRO A 56 41.56 2.38 -61.62
CA PRO A 56 41.43 2.17 -63.06
C PRO A 56 41.23 3.50 -63.79
N TYR A 57 41.77 3.57 -65.01
CA TYR A 57 41.58 4.69 -65.94
C TYR A 57 41.35 4.17 -67.36
N ASP A 58 40.79 5.02 -68.22
CA ASP A 58 40.65 4.75 -69.65
C ASP A 58 41.74 5.47 -70.47
N ALA A 59 41.83 5.19 -71.77
CA ALA A 59 42.82 5.81 -72.65
C ALA A 59 42.71 7.35 -72.74
N LYS A 60 41.58 7.96 -72.35
CA LYS A 60 41.39 9.42 -72.36
C LYS A 60 41.84 10.07 -71.04
N THR A 61 42.02 9.26 -70.00
CA THR A 61 42.35 9.68 -68.65
C THR A 61 43.61 9.00 -68.13
N GLU A 62 44.40 8.42 -69.03
CA GLU A 62 45.70 7.82 -68.71
C GLU A 62 46.69 8.90 -68.24
N PRO A 63 47.42 8.68 -67.11
CA PRO A 63 48.47 9.58 -66.68
C PRO A 63 49.65 9.60 -67.66
N PHE A 64 50.32 10.74 -67.73
CA PHE A 64 51.47 10.92 -68.62
C PHE A 64 52.61 11.70 -67.94
N LEU A 65 53.81 11.57 -68.49
CA LEU A 65 54.96 12.37 -68.13
C LEU A 65 55.09 13.57 -69.08
N LEU A 66 55.29 14.76 -68.52
CA LEU A 66 55.64 15.97 -69.24
C LEU A 66 56.79 16.65 -68.50
N ASP A 67 57.92 16.83 -69.18
CA ASP A 67 59.15 17.41 -68.62
C ASP A 67 59.61 16.76 -67.29
N GLY A 68 59.48 15.43 -67.21
CA GLY A 68 59.85 14.65 -66.02
C GLY A 68 58.83 14.67 -64.87
N VAL A 69 57.68 15.33 -65.05
CA VAL A 69 56.60 15.40 -64.05
C VAL A 69 55.43 14.53 -64.47
N THR A 70 54.91 13.71 -63.56
CA THR A 70 53.71 12.89 -63.79
C THR A 70 52.45 13.72 -63.61
N TYR A 71 51.64 13.80 -64.66
CA TYR A 71 50.32 14.44 -64.65
C TYR A 71 49.24 13.38 -64.57
N ILE A 72 48.37 13.52 -63.57
CA ILE A 72 47.22 12.63 -63.33
C ILE A 72 45.94 13.46 -63.51
N PRO A 73 44.90 12.95 -64.21
CA PRO A 73 43.63 13.65 -64.29
C PRO A 73 43.03 13.89 -62.91
N LEU A 74 42.81 15.17 -62.59
CA LEU A 74 42.31 15.61 -61.29
C LEU A 74 40.98 14.96 -60.91
N LYS A 75 40.11 14.66 -61.89
CA LYS A 75 38.83 13.98 -61.63
C LYS A 75 39.02 12.53 -61.16
N LEU A 76 40.01 11.81 -61.70
CA LEU A 76 40.36 10.46 -61.23
C LEU A 76 40.89 10.51 -59.80
N ALA A 77 41.85 11.39 -59.54
CA ALA A 77 42.40 11.58 -58.19
C ALA A 77 41.32 12.01 -57.19
N GLY A 78 40.45 12.95 -57.57
CA GLY A 78 39.34 13.40 -56.74
C GLY A 78 38.35 12.29 -56.43
N THR A 79 37.97 11.48 -57.42
CA THR A 79 37.07 10.34 -57.20
C THR A 79 37.68 9.31 -56.25
N ALA A 80 38.97 9.01 -56.42
CA ALA A 80 39.69 8.10 -55.51
C ALA A 80 39.73 8.63 -54.06
N LEU A 81 39.73 9.96 -53.87
CA LEU A 81 39.75 10.62 -52.56
C LEU A 81 38.35 10.99 -52.02
N ASP A 82 37.28 10.42 -52.60
CA ASP A 82 35.88 10.73 -52.27
C ASP A 82 35.54 12.24 -52.36
N LYS A 83 36.11 12.90 -53.37
CA LYS A 83 35.85 14.31 -53.70
C LYS A 83 35.10 14.41 -55.02
N LYS A 84 34.15 15.33 -55.06
CA LYS A 84 33.44 15.73 -56.27
C LYS A 84 34.25 16.78 -57.02
N VAL A 85 34.72 16.43 -58.22
CA VAL A 85 35.43 17.36 -59.12
C VAL A 85 34.52 17.76 -60.29
N THR A 86 34.28 19.05 -60.45
CA THR A 86 33.44 19.60 -61.54
C THR A 86 34.16 20.72 -62.28
N TRP A 87 33.87 20.87 -63.57
CA TRP A 87 34.38 21.96 -64.40
C TRP A 87 33.31 23.04 -64.54
N ASP A 88 33.64 24.27 -64.12
CA ASP A 88 32.84 25.46 -64.33
C ASP A 88 33.35 26.18 -65.59
N GLY A 89 32.73 25.86 -66.73
CA GLY A 89 33.11 26.39 -68.04
C GLY A 89 32.85 27.88 -68.24
N THR A 90 31.97 28.47 -67.41
CA THR A 90 31.65 29.91 -67.44
C THR A 90 32.75 30.70 -66.79
N ASN A 91 33.18 30.32 -65.58
CA ASN A 91 34.24 31.01 -64.83
C ASN A 91 35.65 30.45 -65.10
N LYS A 92 35.78 29.46 -65.98
CA LYS A 92 37.04 28.79 -66.33
C LYS A 92 37.79 28.24 -65.10
N ARG A 93 37.09 27.56 -64.19
CA ARG A 93 37.67 27.00 -62.95
C ARG A 93 37.27 25.55 -62.72
N VAL A 94 38.13 24.80 -62.03
CA VAL A 94 37.79 23.49 -61.47
C VAL A 94 37.31 23.68 -60.03
N VAL A 95 36.19 23.04 -59.68
CA VAL A 95 35.64 23.02 -58.32
C VAL A 95 35.80 21.63 -57.75
N ILE A 96 36.42 21.55 -56.57
CA ILE A 96 36.59 20.32 -55.78
C ILE A 96 35.78 20.49 -54.49
N ALA A 97 34.90 19.54 -54.18
CA ALA A 97 34.05 19.57 -52.98
C ALA A 97 34.00 18.19 -52.31
N ASP A 98 33.73 18.16 -51.01
CA ASP A 98 33.47 16.91 -50.27
C ASP A 98 32.12 16.31 -50.70
N ASN A 99 32.03 14.98 -50.76
CA ASN A 99 30.77 14.27 -51.01
C ASN A 99 29.85 14.19 -49.78
N GLY A 100 30.38 14.43 -48.57
CA GLY A 100 29.64 14.34 -47.31
C GLY A 100 28.71 15.53 -47.06
N VAL A 101 27.58 15.28 -46.40
CA VAL A 101 26.75 16.34 -45.82
C VAL A 101 27.49 16.90 -44.60
N PRO A 102 27.73 18.22 -44.50
CA PRO A 102 28.29 18.82 -43.30
C PRO A 102 27.39 18.48 -42.11
N ILE A 103 27.96 17.88 -41.06
CA ILE A 103 27.23 17.70 -39.80
C ILE A 103 27.04 19.11 -39.21
N ASP A 104 25.79 19.54 -39.06
CA ASP A 104 25.49 20.83 -38.44
C ASP A 104 25.88 20.79 -36.96
N GLN A 105 26.90 21.56 -36.60
CA GLN A 105 27.40 21.68 -35.25
C GLN A 105 26.31 22.14 -34.25
N SER A 106 25.28 22.85 -34.73
CA SER A 106 24.14 23.26 -33.91
C SER A 106 23.33 22.05 -33.39
N THR A 107 23.21 20.99 -34.20
CA THR A 107 22.49 19.76 -33.83
C THR A 107 23.26 18.98 -32.75
N VAL A 108 24.58 18.91 -32.87
CA VAL A 108 25.44 18.25 -31.86
C VAL A 108 25.36 18.98 -30.52
N THR A 109 25.41 20.31 -30.54
CA THR A 109 25.27 21.11 -29.31
C THR A 109 23.89 20.93 -28.67
N ALA A 110 22.82 20.91 -29.47
CA ALA A 110 21.46 20.68 -28.97
C ALA A 110 21.30 19.31 -28.30
N LEU A 111 21.83 18.25 -28.92
CA LEU A 111 21.80 16.90 -28.34
C LEU A 111 22.62 16.80 -27.05
N ASN A 112 23.79 17.43 -26.98
CA ASN A 112 24.60 17.46 -25.75
C ASN A 112 23.90 18.21 -24.61
N ASN A 113 23.18 19.29 -24.92
CA ASN A 113 22.38 20.00 -23.94
C ASN A 113 21.25 19.10 -23.42
N GLN A 114 20.54 18.39 -24.30
CA GLN A 114 19.50 17.43 -23.89
C GLN A 114 20.04 16.30 -23.01
N ILE A 115 21.19 15.72 -23.37
CA ILE A 115 21.86 14.68 -22.56
C ILE A 115 22.19 15.22 -21.16
N THR A 116 22.68 16.45 -21.08
CA THR A 116 23.00 17.11 -19.81
C THR A 116 21.75 17.28 -18.95
N THR A 117 20.66 17.80 -19.54
CA THR A 117 19.37 17.97 -18.85
C THR A 117 18.82 16.63 -18.34
N LEU A 118 18.77 15.61 -19.19
CA LEU A 118 18.28 14.28 -18.82
C LEU A 118 19.13 13.63 -17.72
N THR A 119 20.45 13.82 -17.75
CA THR A 119 21.35 13.33 -16.69
C THR A 119 21.04 13.98 -15.36
N GLN A 120 20.76 15.28 -15.36
CA GLN A 120 20.40 16.03 -14.15
C GLN A 120 19.05 15.58 -13.60
N GLU A 121 18.03 15.44 -14.44
CA GLU A 121 16.71 14.93 -14.05
C GLU A 121 16.80 13.51 -13.47
N LEU A 122 17.61 12.63 -14.07
CA LEU A 122 17.84 11.28 -13.57
C LEU A 122 18.47 11.28 -12.17
N ASN A 123 19.42 12.16 -11.92
CA ASN A 123 20.06 12.28 -10.61
C ASN A 123 19.08 12.83 -9.56
N THR A 124 18.24 13.81 -9.91
CA THR A 124 17.17 14.30 -9.05
C THR A 124 16.16 13.22 -8.71
N ALA A 125 15.72 12.43 -9.71
CA ALA A 125 14.78 11.32 -9.50
C ALA A 125 15.37 10.23 -8.60
N LYS A 126 16.67 9.90 -8.77
CA LYS A 126 17.37 8.96 -7.89
C LYS A 126 17.42 9.44 -6.44
N ALA A 127 17.75 10.71 -6.22
CA ALA A 127 17.76 11.29 -4.87
C ALA A 127 16.37 11.24 -4.22
N ALA A 128 15.32 11.57 -4.98
CA ALA A 128 13.94 11.50 -4.49
C ALA A 128 13.54 10.06 -4.11
N ASN A 129 13.94 9.05 -4.89
CA ASN A 129 13.70 7.64 -4.54
C ASN A 129 14.42 7.24 -3.24
N THR A 130 15.68 7.65 -3.05
CA THR A 130 16.40 7.40 -1.80
C THR A 130 15.69 8.02 -0.59
N THR A 131 15.14 9.23 -0.72
CA THR A 131 14.34 9.85 0.34
C THR A 131 13.05 9.07 0.61
N LYS A 132 12.34 8.63 -0.44
CA LYS A 132 11.13 7.82 -0.30
C LYS A 132 11.41 6.49 0.40
N ASP A 133 12.50 5.82 0.06
CA ASP A 133 12.89 4.56 0.69
C ASP A 133 13.19 4.75 2.18
N ALA A 134 13.86 5.85 2.55
CA ALA A 134 14.09 6.20 3.95
C ALA A 134 12.77 6.48 4.70
N THR A 135 11.82 7.19 4.08
CA THR A 135 10.49 7.41 4.65
C THR A 135 9.71 6.11 4.82
N ILE A 136 9.76 5.21 3.83
CA ILE A 136 9.09 3.89 3.91
C ILE A 136 9.68 3.07 5.06
N ALA A 137 11.00 3.04 5.21
CA ALA A 137 11.67 2.33 6.31
C ALA A 137 11.26 2.91 7.68
N GLN A 138 11.15 4.22 7.78
CA GLN A 138 10.68 4.88 9.01
C GLN A 138 9.22 4.53 9.32
N LEU A 139 8.32 4.63 8.34
CA LEU A 139 6.91 4.29 8.50
C LEU A 139 6.71 2.81 8.87
N GLN A 140 7.55 1.92 8.35
CA GLN A 140 7.52 0.50 8.73
C GLN A 140 7.90 0.31 10.20
N LYS A 141 8.92 1.03 10.68
CA LYS A 141 9.35 1.01 12.07
C LYS A 141 8.25 1.55 13.00
N ASP A 142 7.66 2.69 12.65
CA ASP A 142 6.59 3.31 13.43
C ASP A 142 5.37 2.39 13.52
N ASN A 143 4.97 1.77 12.40
CA ASN A 143 3.89 0.78 12.38
C ASN A 143 4.19 -0.44 13.27
N GLN A 144 5.44 -0.89 13.34
CA GLN A 144 5.81 -1.99 14.21
C GLN A 144 5.71 -1.58 15.69
N THR A 145 6.21 -0.40 16.05
CA THR A 145 6.09 0.13 17.42
C THR A 145 4.63 0.27 17.84
N LEU A 146 3.76 0.80 16.97
CA LEU A 146 2.33 0.92 17.27
C LEU A 146 1.67 -0.45 17.51
N LYS A 147 2.05 -1.48 16.74
CA LYS A 147 1.56 -2.85 16.98
C LYS A 147 2.06 -3.41 18.29
N ASP A 148 3.33 -3.18 18.61
CA ASP A 148 3.93 -3.64 19.85
C ASP A 148 3.27 -2.97 21.07
N ASP A 149 2.99 -1.67 20.99
CA ASP A 149 2.32 -0.91 22.05
C ASP A 149 0.86 -1.34 22.21
N ALA A 150 0.14 -1.56 21.10
CA ALA A 150 -1.21 -2.11 21.14
C ALA A 150 -1.25 -3.51 21.79
N SER A 151 -0.23 -4.35 21.55
CA SER A 151 -0.15 -5.69 22.14
C SER A 151 0.15 -5.69 23.64
N LYS A 152 0.90 -4.69 24.13
CA LYS A 152 1.28 -4.55 25.56
C LYS A 152 0.20 -3.87 26.40
N SER A 153 -0.76 -3.18 25.80
CA SER A 153 -1.65 -2.29 26.55
C SER A 153 -2.90 -2.95 27.17
N SER A 154 -3.26 -4.20 26.84
CA SER A 154 -4.50 -4.79 27.39
C SER A 154 -4.42 -6.26 27.81
N SER A 155 -3.62 -7.09 27.14
CA SER A 155 -3.68 -8.56 27.32
C SER A 155 -2.67 -9.11 28.32
N SER A 156 -1.49 -8.50 28.49
CA SER A 156 -0.50 -8.96 29.48
C SER A 156 -0.81 -8.43 30.88
N THR A 157 -1.12 -7.14 31.02
CA THR A 157 -1.27 -6.51 32.35
C THR A 157 -2.54 -6.96 33.07
N LEU A 158 -3.68 -7.09 32.38
CA LEU A 158 -4.92 -7.59 33.01
C LEU A 158 -4.82 -9.08 33.34
N LYS A 159 -4.16 -9.89 32.49
CA LYS A 159 -3.91 -11.31 32.78
C LYS A 159 -2.92 -11.51 33.93
N ASP A 160 -1.90 -10.67 34.02
CA ASP A 160 -0.92 -10.74 35.10
C ASP A 160 -1.55 -10.29 36.43
N LEU A 161 -2.37 -9.23 36.41
CA LEU A 161 -3.21 -8.85 37.55
C LEU A 161 -4.19 -9.98 37.92
N GLN A 162 -4.88 -10.59 36.95
CA GLN A 162 -5.76 -11.74 37.22
C GLN A 162 -5.00 -12.88 37.91
N LYS A 163 -3.79 -13.22 37.46
CA LYS A 163 -2.97 -14.26 38.11
C LYS A 163 -2.61 -13.85 39.55
N GLN A 164 -2.28 -12.59 39.77
CA GLN A 164 -1.99 -12.07 41.11
C GLN A 164 -3.22 -12.16 42.01
N LEU A 165 -4.39 -11.69 41.54
CA LEU A 165 -5.64 -11.78 42.29
C LEU A 165 -5.99 -13.24 42.64
N ASN A 166 -5.82 -14.18 41.70
CA ASN A 166 -6.02 -15.60 42.01
C ASN A 166 -5.01 -16.10 43.05
N LYS A 167 -3.74 -15.68 42.97
CA LYS A 167 -2.73 -16.06 43.95
C LYS A 167 -3.05 -15.54 45.35
N ASP A 168 -3.55 -14.31 45.44
CA ASP A 168 -3.75 -13.61 46.72
C ASP A 168 -5.11 -13.96 47.34
N TYR A 169 -6.14 -14.19 46.51
CA TYR A 169 -7.52 -14.29 46.96
C TYR A 169 -8.22 -15.63 46.67
N SER A 170 -7.68 -16.51 45.81
CA SER A 170 -8.38 -17.76 45.43
C SER A 170 -8.75 -18.61 46.66
N ASP A 171 -7.82 -18.80 47.59
CA ASP A 171 -8.06 -19.57 48.81
C ASP A 171 -8.39 -18.69 50.02
N SER A 172 -8.52 -17.37 49.83
CA SER A 172 -8.89 -16.46 50.90
C SER A 172 -10.26 -16.87 51.46
N TYR A 173 -10.37 -16.86 52.79
CA TYR A 173 -11.54 -17.34 53.52
C TYR A 173 -12.01 -18.77 53.17
N ASN A 174 -11.11 -19.63 52.66
CA ASN A 174 -11.43 -20.99 52.20
C ASN A 174 -12.46 -21.03 51.06
N THR A 175 -12.48 -19.98 50.23
CA THR A 175 -13.43 -19.84 49.11
C THR A 175 -13.08 -20.73 47.92
N ASN A 176 -11.79 -21.04 47.71
CA ASN A 176 -11.28 -21.80 46.55
C ASN A 176 -11.98 -21.32 45.27
N SER A 177 -11.80 -20.03 45.04
CA SER A 177 -12.47 -19.21 44.05
C SER A 177 -11.57 -19.01 42.84
N ASP A 178 -12.16 -19.02 41.66
CA ASP A 178 -11.47 -18.70 40.42
C ASP A 178 -11.90 -17.31 39.97
N ILE A 179 -10.95 -16.38 39.91
CA ILE A 179 -11.18 -14.98 39.53
C ILE A 179 -10.77 -14.79 38.07
N THR A 180 -11.66 -14.21 37.27
CA THR A 180 -11.41 -13.86 35.87
C THR A 180 -11.68 -12.39 35.65
N LEU A 181 -10.77 -11.70 34.97
CA LEU A 181 -10.92 -10.31 34.57
C LEU A 181 -11.12 -10.23 33.05
N ASP A 182 -12.15 -9.51 32.63
CA ASP A 182 -12.40 -9.17 31.22
C ASP A 182 -12.49 -7.63 31.06
N GLY A 183 -12.46 -7.14 29.83
CA GLY A 183 -12.55 -5.72 29.50
C GLY A 183 -11.20 -5.07 29.22
N ASN A 184 -11.05 -3.82 29.66
CA ASN A 184 -9.87 -2.99 29.45
C ASN A 184 -9.55 -2.15 30.70
N LYS A 185 -8.47 -1.35 30.67
CA LYS A 185 -7.98 -0.60 31.84
C LYS A 185 -8.97 0.42 32.45
N SER A 186 -10.03 0.78 31.73
CA SER A 186 -11.03 1.75 32.18
C SER A 186 -12.39 1.12 32.47
N ASP A 187 -12.62 -0.14 32.06
CA ASP A 187 -13.89 -0.83 32.17
C ASP A 187 -13.60 -2.32 32.34
N ILE A 188 -13.72 -2.81 33.58
CA ILE A 188 -13.26 -4.14 34.00
C ILE A 188 -14.45 -4.92 34.56
N THR A 189 -14.69 -6.10 33.96
CA THR A 189 -15.67 -7.06 34.48
C THR A 189 -14.97 -8.13 35.30
N VAL A 190 -15.37 -8.30 36.55
CA VAL A 190 -14.84 -9.32 37.46
C VAL A 190 -15.81 -10.51 37.56
N THR A 191 -15.36 -11.71 37.19
CA THR A 191 -16.12 -12.95 37.44
C THR A 191 -15.41 -13.77 38.52
N ILE A 192 -16.14 -14.14 39.57
CA ILE A 192 -15.63 -14.97 40.67
C ILE A 192 -16.45 -16.27 40.67
N GLU A 193 -15.82 -17.40 40.37
CA GLU A 193 -16.46 -18.71 40.39
C GLU A 193 -16.10 -19.47 41.68
N MET A 194 -17.09 -19.87 42.47
CA MET A 194 -16.90 -20.69 43.68
C MET A 194 -18.12 -21.58 43.91
N THR A 195 -18.05 -22.54 44.83
CA THR A 195 -19.25 -23.35 45.15
C THR A 195 -20.25 -22.53 45.94
N LYS A 196 -21.55 -22.77 45.72
CA LYS A 196 -22.62 -22.10 46.47
C LYS A 196 -22.44 -22.19 47.99
N SER A 197 -22.08 -23.37 48.50
CA SER A 197 -21.85 -23.57 49.95
C SER A 197 -20.81 -22.60 50.49
N ARG A 198 -19.67 -22.43 49.81
CA ARG A 198 -18.60 -21.55 50.27
C ARG A 198 -19.02 -20.09 50.25
N TRP A 199 -19.80 -19.67 49.27
CA TRP A 199 -20.39 -18.33 49.24
C TRP A 199 -21.39 -18.11 50.40
N ASP A 200 -22.24 -19.12 50.66
CA ASP A 200 -23.25 -19.07 51.71
C ASP A 200 -22.63 -19.09 53.13
N ASP A 201 -21.48 -19.75 53.30
CA ASP A 201 -20.70 -19.82 54.55
C ASP A 201 -20.05 -18.48 54.94
N LEU A 202 -19.87 -17.56 53.98
CA LEU A 202 -19.41 -16.19 54.27
C LEU A 202 -20.54 -15.35 54.88
N SER A 203 -20.26 -14.66 55.98
CA SER A 203 -21.15 -13.61 56.48
C SER A 203 -21.22 -12.45 55.48
N ASP A 204 -22.28 -11.63 55.55
CA ASP A 204 -22.44 -10.49 54.65
C ASP A 204 -21.23 -9.55 54.69
N SER A 205 -20.70 -9.27 55.88
CA SER A 205 -19.47 -8.48 56.06
C SER A 205 -18.23 -9.13 55.43
N ARG A 206 -18.11 -10.46 55.46
CA ARG A 206 -16.97 -11.16 54.83
C ARG A 206 -17.08 -11.18 53.32
N ARG A 207 -18.30 -11.26 52.77
CA ARG A 207 -18.53 -11.13 51.33
C ARG A 207 -18.13 -9.74 50.86
N GLU A 208 -18.51 -8.71 51.60
CA GLU A 208 -18.14 -7.32 51.32
C GLU A 208 -16.61 -7.13 51.33
N SER A 209 -15.94 -7.45 52.45
CA SER A 209 -14.48 -7.31 52.54
C SER A 209 -13.72 -8.14 51.48
N TYR A 210 -14.16 -9.36 51.19
CA TYR A 210 -13.53 -10.18 50.16
C TYR A 210 -13.62 -9.55 48.76
N LEU A 211 -14.76 -8.94 48.42
CA LEU A 211 -14.93 -8.26 47.13
C LEU A 211 -14.19 -6.92 47.10
N GLU A 212 -14.19 -6.17 48.21
CA GLU A 212 -13.46 -4.90 48.34
C GLU A 212 -11.95 -5.11 48.23
N ASP A 213 -11.40 -6.14 48.88
CA ASP A 213 -9.96 -6.46 48.77
C ASP A 213 -9.55 -6.71 47.31
N ILE A 214 -10.37 -7.43 46.54
CA ILE A 214 -10.14 -7.70 45.11
C ILE A 214 -10.23 -6.39 44.30
N VAL A 215 -11.26 -5.59 44.56
CA VAL A 215 -11.51 -4.31 43.88
C VAL A 215 -10.38 -3.32 44.14
N ASP A 216 -9.91 -3.21 45.38
CA ASP A 216 -8.83 -2.31 45.79
C ASP A 216 -7.52 -2.64 45.05
N ASP A 217 -7.19 -3.92 44.90
CA ASP A 217 -6.02 -4.34 44.13
C ASP A 217 -6.16 -4.02 42.63
N ILE A 218 -7.38 -4.11 42.08
CA ILE A 218 -7.64 -3.68 40.71
C ILE A 218 -7.47 -2.16 40.57
N LEU A 219 -8.06 -1.36 41.47
CA LEU A 219 -7.97 0.11 41.45
C LEU A 219 -6.56 0.63 41.76
N LYS A 220 -5.72 -0.15 42.45
CA LYS A 220 -4.32 0.19 42.67
C LYS A 220 -3.52 0.24 41.37
N GLU A 221 -3.80 -0.68 40.46
CA GLU A 221 -3.20 -0.74 39.12
C GLU A 221 -3.95 0.18 38.13
N TYR A 222 -5.28 0.23 38.21
CA TYR A 222 -6.17 0.94 37.30
C TYR A 222 -7.12 1.89 38.06
N LYS A 223 -6.57 3.03 38.51
CA LYS A 223 -7.23 3.98 39.42
C LYS A 223 -8.59 4.53 38.96
N ASP A 224 -8.79 4.63 37.65
CA ASP A 224 -9.99 5.20 37.04
C ASP A 224 -10.88 4.13 36.39
N ALA A 225 -10.68 2.85 36.73
CA ALA A 225 -11.49 1.78 36.17
C ALA A 225 -12.92 1.80 36.74
N ASP A 226 -13.90 1.69 35.85
CA ASP A 226 -15.25 1.28 36.22
C ASP A 226 -15.26 -0.24 36.41
N ILE A 227 -15.81 -0.71 37.54
CA ILE A 227 -15.76 -2.13 37.92
C ILE A 227 -17.16 -2.63 38.24
N GLU A 228 -17.56 -3.64 37.48
CA GLU A 228 -18.72 -4.46 37.77
C GLU A 228 -18.30 -5.92 37.94
N GLY A 229 -19.03 -6.68 38.76
CA GLY A 229 -18.68 -8.06 38.96
C GLY A 229 -19.84 -8.98 39.29
N THR A 230 -19.57 -10.27 39.11
CA THR A 230 -20.53 -11.36 39.30
C THR A 230 -19.87 -12.51 40.03
N VAL A 231 -20.52 -12.98 41.09
CA VAL A 231 -20.18 -14.24 41.75
C VAL A 231 -21.05 -15.35 41.16
N LYS A 232 -20.43 -16.43 40.70
CA LYS A 232 -21.11 -17.58 40.07
C LYS A 232 -20.85 -18.86 40.82
N ASN A 233 -21.86 -19.73 40.83
CA ASN A 233 -21.71 -21.10 41.31
C ASN A 233 -20.91 -21.91 40.30
N SER A 234 -19.73 -22.40 40.68
CA SER A 234 -18.85 -23.15 39.78
C SER A 234 -19.48 -24.44 39.23
N SER A 235 -20.43 -25.04 39.97
CA SER A 235 -21.08 -26.30 39.59
C SER A 235 -22.06 -26.20 38.43
N ASN A 236 -22.77 -25.06 38.30
CA ASN A 236 -23.83 -24.90 37.30
C ASN A 236 -23.85 -23.51 36.63
N ARG A 237 -22.90 -22.64 36.98
CA ARG A 237 -22.73 -21.26 36.50
C ARG A 237 -23.85 -20.27 36.88
N ASP A 238 -24.76 -20.66 37.77
CA ASP A 238 -25.80 -19.76 38.29
C ASP A 238 -25.17 -18.55 39.00
N LYS A 239 -25.73 -17.36 38.78
CA LYS A 239 -25.25 -16.16 39.48
C LYS A 239 -25.75 -16.18 40.93
N LEU A 240 -24.81 -16.08 41.87
CA LEU A 240 -25.07 -16.02 43.30
C LEU A 240 -25.23 -14.57 43.79
N ALA A 241 -24.47 -13.66 43.19
CA ALA A 241 -24.53 -12.23 43.45
C ALA A 241 -23.96 -11.43 42.26
N THR A 242 -24.37 -10.17 42.16
CA THR A 242 -23.69 -9.16 41.34
C THR A 242 -23.24 -8.02 42.23
N PHE A 243 -22.18 -7.32 41.87
CA PHE A 243 -21.70 -6.17 42.62
C PHE A 243 -21.21 -5.05 41.70
N THR A 244 -21.27 -3.83 42.21
CA THR A 244 -20.75 -2.62 41.56
C THR A 244 -19.92 -1.84 42.56
N THR A 245 -18.94 -1.08 42.07
CA THR A 245 -18.05 -0.28 42.92
C THR A 245 -18.32 1.20 42.75
N ASN A 246 -18.18 1.97 43.82
CA ASN A 246 -18.10 3.43 43.67
C ASN A 246 -16.64 3.87 43.42
N SER A 247 -16.41 5.17 43.20
CA SER A 247 -15.08 5.72 42.92
C SER A 247 -14.07 5.61 44.08
N LYS A 248 -14.47 5.10 45.24
CA LYS A 248 -13.61 4.88 46.42
C LYS A 248 -13.28 3.41 46.64
N GLY A 249 -13.83 2.51 45.83
CA GLY A 249 -13.67 1.06 46.00
C GLY A 249 -14.78 0.39 46.82
N ASP A 250 -15.70 1.15 47.44
CA ASP A 250 -16.76 0.54 48.26
C ASP A 250 -17.69 -0.31 47.38
N VAL A 251 -17.95 -1.54 47.81
CA VAL A 251 -18.71 -2.53 47.03
C VAL A 251 -20.19 -2.51 47.43
N THR A 252 -21.07 -2.39 46.45
CA THR A 252 -22.51 -2.63 46.65
C THR A 252 -22.90 -4.00 46.11
N ILE A 253 -23.26 -4.93 47.00
CA ILE A 253 -23.65 -6.30 46.63
C ILE A 253 -25.16 -6.40 46.44
N LYS A 254 -25.58 -7.00 45.32
CA LYS A 254 -26.95 -7.45 45.06
C LYS A 254 -27.01 -8.97 45.07
N LYS A 255 -27.60 -9.53 46.12
CA LYS A 255 -27.82 -10.98 46.27
C LYS A 255 -28.85 -11.47 45.24
N LEU A 256 -28.58 -12.62 44.62
CA LEU A 256 -29.48 -13.25 43.68
C LEU A 256 -29.99 -14.58 44.21
N ALA A 257 -31.19 -15.01 43.78
CA ALA A 257 -31.64 -16.36 44.07
C ALA A 257 -30.67 -17.37 43.44
N SER A 258 -30.31 -18.39 44.20
CA SER A 258 -29.36 -19.40 43.71
C SER A 258 -29.88 -20.21 42.53
N THR A 259 -31.20 -20.32 42.41
CA THR A 259 -31.92 -21.02 41.34
C THR A 259 -33.30 -20.35 41.25
N LEU A 260 -33.74 -20.02 40.04
CA LEU A 260 -35.10 -19.53 39.85
C LEU A 260 -36.03 -20.73 39.68
N ASP A 261 -36.79 -21.09 40.71
CA ASP A 261 -37.83 -22.12 40.58
C ASP A 261 -39.03 -21.52 39.85
N THR A 262 -38.92 -21.47 38.52
CA THR A 262 -39.95 -20.90 37.64
C THR A 262 -41.30 -21.57 37.85
N SER A 263 -41.34 -22.86 38.18
CA SER A 263 -42.58 -23.59 38.41
C SER A 263 -43.32 -23.11 39.67
N THR A 264 -42.58 -22.90 40.76
CA THR A 264 -43.13 -22.35 42.01
C THR A 264 -43.52 -20.90 41.85
N ILE A 265 -42.71 -20.10 41.13
CA ILE A 265 -43.01 -18.69 40.85
C ILE A 265 -44.26 -18.56 40.01
N GLN A 266 -44.40 -19.34 38.92
CA GLN A 266 -45.61 -19.36 38.10
C GLN A 266 -46.84 -19.70 38.93
N ARG A 267 -46.74 -20.69 39.82
CA ARG A 267 -47.82 -21.05 40.74
C ARG A 267 -48.18 -19.89 41.66
N ASN A 268 -47.20 -19.28 42.34
CA ASN A 268 -47.43 -18.18 43.27
C ASN A 268 -48.00 -16.92 42.59
N LEU A 269 -47.55 -16.62 41.37
CA LEU A 269 -48.12 -15.54 40.56
C LEU A 269 -49.57 -15.86 40.16
N SER A 270 -49.86 -17.11 39.77
CA SER A 270 -51.22 -17.56 39.44
C SER A 270 -52.13 -17.53 40.67
N ASP A 271 -51.64 -17.94 41.84
CA ASP A 271 -52.40 -17.90 43.10
C ASP A 271 -52.73 -16.46 43.52
N ARG A 272 -51.79 -15.54 43.31
CA ARG A 272 -51.95 -14.14 43.73
C ARG A 272 -52.72 -13.28 42.73
N TYR A 273 -52.49 -13.50 41.43
CA TYR A 273 -52.94 -12.61 40.37
C TYR A 273 -53.72 -13.33 39.25
N GLY A 274 -53.89 -14.65 39.32
CA GLY A 274 -54.59 -15.44 38.30
C GLY A 274 -56.07 -15.07 38.14
N THR A 275 -56.67 -14.46 39.16
CA THR A 275 -57.90 -13.68 39.02
C THR A 275 -57.72 -12.35 39.74
N TYR A 276 -57.60 -11.27 38.96
CA TYR A 276 -57.37 -9.93 39.48
C TYR A 276 -58.39 -8.96 38.92
N SER A 277 -59.09 -8.23 39.80
CA SER A 277 -60.16 -7.30 39.41
C SER A 277 -61.25 -7.90 38.51
N GLY A 278 -61.57 -9.19 38.70
CA GLY A 278 -62.55 -9.92 37.89
C GLY A 278 -62.05 -10.38 36.52
N VAL A 279 -60.76 -10.22 36.22
CA VAL A 279 -60.10 -10.68 34.99
C VAL A 279 -59.18 -11.85 35.27
N GLY A 280 -59.21 -12.87 34.42
CA GLY A 280 -58.34 -14.04 34.50
C GLY A 280 -57.00 -13.84 33.81
N PHE A 281 -55.92 -14.28 34.45
CA PHE A 281 -54.54 -14.18 33.96
C PHE A 281 -53.81 -15.51 34.07
N ASP A 282 -53.00 -15.84 33.07
CA ASP A 282 -52.03 -16.95 33.15
C ASP A 282 -50.60 -16.42 33.09
N PHE A 283 -49.69 -17.10 33.78
CA PHE A 283 -48.30 -16.66 33.92
C PHE A 283 -47.33 -17.71 33.39
N THR A 284 -46.39 -17.27 32.55
CA THR A 284 -45.22 -18.05 32.17
C THR A 284 -43.96 -17.32 32.61
N VAL A 285 -43.09 -18.01 33.33
CA VAL A 285 -41.82 -17.46 33.83
C VAL A 285 -40.69 -18.27 33.24
N ARG A 286 -39.70 -17.57 32.70
CA ARG A 286 -38.53 -18.17 32.06
C ARG A 286 -37.31 -17.31 32.33
N GLY A 287 -36.12 -17.87 32.13
CA GLY A 287 -34.85 -17.22 32.50
C GLY A 287 -34.35 -17.70 33.86
N ASP A 288 -33.54 -16.86 34.51
CA ASP A 288 -32.84 -17.19 35.75
C ASP A 288 -32.88 -16.01 36.74
N SER A 289 -32.19 -16.16 37.86
CA SER A 289 -32.12 -15.12 38.89
C SER A 289 -31.40 -13.84 38.44
N SER A 290 -30.69 -13.88 37.31
CA SER A 290 -30.08 -12.69 36.73
C SER A 290 -31.04 -11.92 35.84
N GLU A 291 -31.78 -12.63 34.99
CA GLU A 291 -32.84 -12.05 34.17
C GLU A 291 -34.00 -13.02 34.03
N ALA A 292 -35.16 -12.64 34.60
CA ALA A 292 -36.40 -13.40 34.43
C ALA A 292 -37.34 -12.66 33.46
N THR A 293 -37.86 -13.41 32.50
CA THR A 293 -38.94 -12.97 31.63
C THR A 293 -40.26 -13.51 32.13
N VAL A 294 -41.26 -12.63 32.26
CA VAL A 294 -42.62 -13.00 32.65
C VAL A 294 -43.60 -12.65 31.54
N ASP A 295 -44.24 -13.66 30.98
CA ASP A 295 -45.37 -13.48 30.08
C ASP A 295 -46.69 -13.60 30.87
N VAL A 296 -47.51 -12.56 30.80
CA VAL A 296 -48.83 -12.45 31.42
C VAL A 296 -49.89 -12.55 30.33
N TYR A 297 -50.60 -13.67 30.25
CA TYR A 297 -51.60 -13.92 29.22
C TYR A 297 -53.00 -13.49 29.68
N VAL A 298 -53.69 -12.71 28.85
CA VAL A 298 -55.03 -12.17 29.11
C VAL A 298 -55.80 -11.98 27.81
N ASN A 299 -57.13 -12.03 27.83
CA ASN A 299 -57.92 -11.63 26.66
C ASN A 299 -57.82 -10.10 26.47
N SER A 300 -57.61 -9.62 25.24
CA SER A 300 -57.46 -8.18 24.97
C SER A 300 -58.65 -7.34 25.46
N ASP A 301 -59.88 -7.85 25.32
CA ASP A 301 -61.08 -7.14 25.79
C ASP A 301 -61.09 -7.00 27.32
N ASP A 302 -60.64 -8.03 28.04
CA ASP A 302 -60.58 -8.00 29.49
C ASP A 302 -59.44 -7.10 29.99
N TRP A 303 -58.29 -7.11 29.30
CA TRP A 303 -57.22 -6.16 29.56
C TRP A 303 -57.68 -4.70 29.38
N ASN A 304 -58.48 -4.43 28.34
CA ASN A 304 -58.97 -3.07 28.06
C ASN A 304 -60.01 -2.58 29.07
N LYS A 305 -60.71 -3.48 29.78
CA LYS A 305 -61.64 -3.12 30.87
C LYS A 305 -60.93 -2.64 32.13
N LEU A 306 -59.66 -2.99 32.33
CA LEU A 306 -58.89 -2.55 33.49
C LEU A 306 -58.48 -1.08 33.35
N SER A 307 -58.64 -0.34 34.45
CA SER A 307 -58.08 1.00 34.59
C SER A 307 -56.55 0.98 34.55
N ASN A 308 -55.92 2.11 34.22
CA ASN A 308 -54.46 2.22 34.21
C ASN A 308 -53.86 1.89 35.59
N ASN A 309 -54.51 2.29 36.68
CA ASN A 309 -54.07 1.95 38.02
C ASN A 309 -54.10 0.43 38.27
N GLN A 310 -55.12 -0.27 37.80
CA GLN A 310 -55.20 -1.73 37.91
C GLN A 310 -54.12 -2.43 37.07
N LYS A 311 -53.85 -1.93 35.86
CA LYS A 311 -52.79 -2.45 34.99
C LYS A 311 -51.41 -2.28 35.64
N ASN A 312 -51.10 -1.08 36.11
CA ASN A 312 -49.82 -0.78 36.76
C ASN A 312 -49.64 -1.58 38.05
N ASN A 313 -50.67 -1.66 38.90
CA ASN A 313 -50.59 -2.44 40.13
C ASN A 313 -50.32 -3.93 39.88
N LEU A 314 -50.86 -4.49 38.79
CA LEU A 314 -50.57 -5.86 38.40
C LEU A 314 -49.11 -6.00 37.93
N THR A 315 -48.67 -5.16 36.99
CA THR A 315 -47.33 -5.26 36.40
C THR A 315 -46.23 -4.97 37.43
N ASP A 316 -46.39 -3.93 38.24
CA ASP A 316 -45.47 -3.59 39.32
C ASP A 316 -45.49 -4.67 40.41
N GLY A 317 -46.68 -5.22 40.70
CA GLY A 317 -46.85 -6.32 41.64
C GLY A 317 -46.14 -7.60 41.20
N VAL A 318 -46.05 -7.87 39.90
CA VAL A 318 -45.26 -8.97 39.31
C VAL A 318 -43.77 -8.66 39.41
N ILE A 319 -43.34 -7.45 38.99
CA ILE A 319 -41.93 -7.04 39.05
C ILE A 319 -41.39 -7.13 40.49
N ASN A 320 -42.10 -6.54 41.44
CA ASN A 320 -41.69 -6.51 42.85
C ASN A 320 -41.69 -7.92 43.45
N TYR A 321 -42.60 -8.79 43.05
CA TYR A 321 -42.55 -10.19 43.47
C TYR A 321 -41.24 -10.87 43.02
N LEU A 322 -40.87 -10.76 41.74
CA LEU A 322 -39.65 -11.39 41.26
C LEU A 322 -38.38 -10.72 41.81
N LYS A 323 -38.33 -9.39 41.89
CA LYS A 323 -37.15 -8.67 42.40
C LYS A 323 -36.96 -8.87 43.90
N ASP A 324 -38.02 -8.68 44.70
CA ASP A 324 -37.88 -8.57 46.15
C ASP A 324 -38.04 -9.92 46.87
N ARG A 325 -38.91 -10.80 46.37
CA ARG A 325 -39.11 -12.14 46.97
C ARG A 325 -38.23 -13.20 46.34
N GLU A 326 -38.14 -13.20 45.01
CA GLU A 326 -37.36 -14.20 44.27
C GLU A 326 -35.93 -13.73 43.98
N SER A 327 -35.53 -12.56 44.48
CA SER A 327 -34.16 -12.02 44.34
C SER A 327 -33.67 -12.03 42.88
N VAL A 328 -34.55 -11.69 41.93
CA VAL A 328 -34.20 -11.60 40.51
C VAL A 328 -33.56 -10.24 40.23
N SER A 329 -32.42 -10.19 39.54
CA SER A 329 -31.75 -8.92 39.26
C SER A 329 -32.55 -8.03 38.31
N LYS A 330 -32.93 -8.59 37.16
CA LYS A 330 -33.65 -7.90 36.10
C LYS A 330 -34.91 -8.68 35.73
N VAL A 331 -36.02 -7.97 35.62
CA VAL A 331 -37.31 -8.56 35.23
C VAL A 331 -37.74 -7.89 33.93
N VAL A 332 -38.15 -8.70 32.97
CA VAL A 332 -38.71 -8.24 31.69
C VAL A 332 -40.11 -8.82 31.55
N GLY A 333 -41.12 -7.96 31.59
CA GLY A 333 -42.53 -8.35 31.51
C GLY A 333 -43.11 -8.14 30.13
N TYR A 334 -43.98 -9.06 29.71
CA TYR A 334 -44.82 -8.91 28.53
C TYR A 334 -46.26 -9.27 28.87
N VAL A 335 -47.19 -8.36 28.59
CA VAL A 335 -48.62 -8.73 28.57
C VAL A 335 -48.94 -9.22 27.17
N ARG A 336 -49.52 -10.41 27.06
CA ARG A 336 -49.83 -11.07 25.79
C ARG A 336 -51.31 -11.42 25.67
N ASN A 337 -51.83 -11.35 24.45
CA ASN A 337 -53.17 -11.82 24.15
C ASN A 337 -53.23 -13.36 24.27
N LYS A 338 -54.18 -13.88 25.04
CA LYS A 338 -54.32 -15.33 25.29
C LYS A 338 -54.68 -16.17 24.06
N GLY A 339 -55.37 -15.59 23.08
CA GLY A 339 -55.82 -16.30 21.87
C GLY A 339 -54.75 -16.44 20.79
N ASN A 340 -53.77 -15.53 20.71
CA ASN A 340 -52.77 -15.53 19.64
C ASN A 340 -51.35 -15.19 20.09
N SER A 341 -51.11 -15.01 21.39
CA SER A 341 -49.82 -14.69 22.01
C SER A 341 -49.15 -13.39 21.54
N SER A 342 -49.89 -12.53 20.82
CA SER A 342 -49.40 -11.22 20.40
C SER A 342 -49.15 -10.33 21.63
N GLN A 343 -48.06 -9.56 21.59
CA GLN A 343 -47.70 -8.64 22.66
C GLN A 343 -48.66 -7.45 22.68
N ILE A 344 -49.23 -7.18 23.85
CA ILE A 344 -50.08 -6.02 24.12
C ILE A 344 -49.22 -4.88 24.65
N ILE A 345 -48.44 -5.13 25.71
CA ILE A 345 -47.45 -4.18 26.27
C ILE A 345 -46.21 -4.94 26.76
N THR A 346 -45.13 -4.20 26.98
CA THR A 346 -43.99 -4.63 27.79
C THR A 346 -43.97 -3.81 29.08
N PHE A 347 -43.46 -4.39 30.17
CA PHE A 347 -43.37 -3.73 31.47
C PHE A 347 -42.09 -4.14 32.22
#